data_AF-A0A1H6VWN1-F1
#
_entry.id   AF-A0A1H6VWN1-F1
#
_cell.length_a   1.000
_cell.length_b   1.000
_cell.length_c   1.000
_cell.angle_alpha   90.00
_cell.angle_beta   90.00
_cell.angle_gamma   90.00
#
_symmetry.space_group_name_H-M   'P 1'
#
loop_
_entity.id
_entity.type
_entity.pdbx_description
1 polymer ?
#
loop_
_entity_poly.entity_id
_entity_poly.type
_entity_poly.pdbx_seq_one_letter_code
_entity_poly.pdbx_strand_id
1 'polypeptide(L)'
;MPNDQSLELLSLPSPSVTRLSQSAVQDTIQYFEPDLITIPGPRDAAAYAQVRDAADVFVIHPQLGRSGEHISHYRYSTDTGVREAPNTTSDPGMIDVLAVQNLDILPRLQSELETNTRDTGSRAATYLILPQFSIEWNTTSLSTTLPEQDQLTAISNCLPEPFTVLAGEQPAEYNHEWSVQSTQSSDTLPIVGLGADNQGSATVAQYSCTSRGTVAAEAVDASKFGLKALHGVGASTAQRLQQKECRTTQDVRNLSITELAELPGIGPTRAEKIHGHADVIESGEPLVLTNKTPIKTRGNQPPVCLDIETDGLSPTIIWQFGVYDPASDTHQAFIEKHNPKNPETVLEAFITWFIANHGNRTVLTWNGYGFDYPKIKQFLTQYCPEYLDAWDDVWTYDLYKWAVRDGNALLPGRTNKLDHVARALGYEAAETGLTGAKTAAVYQEFMRNPDDPEREPDWERHKQYCKDDCQALWHVYQAITDAKRRDMTDSGTGGVDGQQAGLTDF
;
A
#
# COMPACT_ATOMS: atom_id res chain seq x y z
N MET A 1 -13.41 -18.80 -7.84
CA MET A 1 -13.10 -17.84 -8.92
C MET A 1 -11.73 -18.23 -9.45
N PRO A 2 -11.47 -18.28 -10.77
CA PRO A 2 -10.09 -18.34 -11.23
C PRO A 2 -9.36 -17.10 -10.70
N ASN A 3 -8.13 -17.25 -10.19
CA ASN A 3 -7.30 -16.11 -9.76
C ASN A 3 -7.25 -15.10 -10.91
N ASP A 4 -7.67 -13.87 -10.64
CA ASP A 4 -7.52 -12.78 -11.61
C ASP A 4 -6.00 -12.53 -11.72
N GLN A 5 -5.49 -12.53 -12.94
CA GLN A 5 -4.07 -12.35 -13.16
C GLN A 5 -3.70 -10.90 -12.76
N SER A 6 -2.67 -10.74 -11.91
CA SER A 6 -2.13 -9.43 -11.53
C SER A 6 -0.65 -9.37 -11.85
N LEU A 7 -0.24 -8.28 -12.51
CA LEU A 7 1.15 -7.89 -12.71
C LEU A 7 1.55 -6.96 -11.56
N GLU A 8 2.61 -7.29 -10.83
CA GLU A 8 3.16 -6.42 -9.79
C GLU A 8 4.25 -5.51 -10.36
N LEU A 9 3.88 -4.27 -10.69
CA LEU A 9 4.76 -3.26 -11.24
C LEU A 9 5.34 -2.36 -10.14
N LEU A 10 6.65 -2.35 -9.93
CA LEU A 10 7.32 -1.42 -9.02
C LEU A 10 7.76 -0.15 -9.76
N SER A 11 7.27 1.00 -9.31
CA SER A 11 7.76 2.31 -9.72
C SER A 11 8.87 2.80 -8.79
N LEU A 12 10.04 3.05 -9.38
CA LEU A 12 11.18 3.68 -8.74
C LEU A 12 11.48 5.01 -9.45
N PRO A 13 10.78 6.10 -9.09
CA PRO A 13 11.02 7.41 -9.70
C PRO A 13 12.49 7.80 -9.66
N SER A 14 13.02 8.30 -10.78
CA SER A 14 14.41 8.75 -10.89
C SER A 14 14.82 9.73 -9.75
N PRO A 15 14.00 10.74 -9.38
CA PRO A 15 14.29 11.61 -8.23
C PRO A 15 14.33 10.90 -6.88
N SER A 16 13.65 9.77 -6.72
CA SER A 16 13.68 8.94 -5.52
C SER A 16 14.94 8.07 -5.50
N VAL A 17 15.25 7.38 -6.60
CA VAL A 17 16.41 6.48 -6.73
C VAL A 17 17.72 7.21 -6.45
N THR A 18 17.89 8.43 -6.98
CA THR A 18 19.10 9.24 -6.76
C THR A 18 19.38 9.59 -5.29
N ARG A 19 18.37 9.47 -4.42
CA ARG A 19 18.50 9.69 -2.97
C ARG A 19 18.71 8.40 -2.17
N LEU A 20 18.61 7.24 -2.81
CA LEU A 20 18.77 5.93 -2.22
C LEU A 20 20.19 5.40 -2.42
N SER A 21 20.71 4.66 -1.44
CA SER A 21 21.93 3.86 -1.62
C SER A 21 21.64 2.62 -2.46
N GLN A 22 22.68 1.99 -3.02
CA GLN A 22 22.53 0.69 -3.73
C GLN A 22 21.83 -0.35 -2.86
N SER A 23 22.24 -0.46 -1.59
CA SER A 23 21.61 -1.37 -0.62
C SER A 23 20.14 -1.03 -0.33
N ALA A 24 19.76 0.24 -0.39
CA ALA A 24 18.37 0.62 -0.18
C ALA A 24 17.52 0.29 -1.40
N VAL A 25 18.05 0.44 -2.63
CA VAL A 25 17.37 0.00 -3.85
C VAL A 25 17.19 -1.52 -3.87
N GLN A 26 18.23 -2.28 -3.49
CA GLN A 26 18.15 -3.74 -3.33
C GLN A 26 17.09 -4.14 -2.29
N ASP A 27 17.10 -3.50 -1.10
CA ASP A 27 16.10 -3.73 -0.06
C ASP A 27 14.67 -3.38 -0.53
N THR A 28 14.50 -2.32 -1.33
CA THR A 28 13.20 -1.99 -1.93
C THR A 28 12.72 -3.07 -2.88
N ILE A 29 13.57 -3.56 -3.79
CA ILE A 29 13.21 -4.61 -4.76
C ILE A 29 12.91 -5.92 -4.04
N GLN A 30 13.71 -6.29 -3.04
CA GLN A 30 13.49 -7.50 -2.24
C GLN A 30 12.21 -7.41 -1.41
N TYR A 31 11.86 -6.23 -0.89
CA TYR A 31 10.64 -6.08 -0.10
C TYR A 31 9.37 -6.24 -0.94
N PHE A 32 9.36 -5.70 -2.17
CA PHE A 32 8.19 -5.72 -3.03
C PHE A 32 8.12 -6.97 -3.94
N GLU A 33 9.25 -7.62 -4.22
CA GLU A 33 9.34 -8.77 -5.13
C GLU A 33 8.59 -8.56 -6.47
N PRO A 34 8.87 -7.47 -7.21
CA PRO A 34 8.06 -7.11 -8.37
C PRO A 34 8.31 -8.00 -9.58
N ASP A 35 7.28 -8.15 -10.43
CA ASP A 35 7.40 -8.77 -11.76
C ASP A 35 8.12 -7.86 -12.76
N LEU A 36 7.92 -6.55 -12.62
CA LEU A 36 8.41 -5.53 -13.54
C LEU A 36 8.77 -4.25 -12.78
N ILE A 37 9.84 -3.56 -13.20
CA ILE A 37 10.23 -2.28 -12.62
C ILE A 37 10.15 -1.18 -13.68
N THR A 38 9.62 -0.02 -13.32
CA THR A 38 9.64 1.20 -14.15
C THR A 38 10.33 2.36 -13.43
N ILE A 39 11.02 3.20 -14.18
CA ILE A 39 11.73 4.39 -13.68
C ILE A 39 11.12 5.64 -14.34
N PRO A 40 10.03 6.20 -13.79
CA PRO A 40 9.45 7.44 -14.30
C PRO A 40 10.26 8.69 -13.90
N GLY A 41 9.91 9.82 -14.48
CA GLY A 41 10.51 11.12 -14.25
C GLY A 41 11.55 11.52 -15.30
N PRO A 42 12.47 12.44 -14.99
CA PRO A 42 13.48 12.89 -15.95
C PRO A 42 14.45 11.76 -16.32
N ARG A 43 15.03 11.88 -17.52
CA ARG A 43 16.06 10.95 -18.02
C ARG A 43 17.26 10.92 -17.07
N ASP A 44 17.57 9.74 -16.53
CA ASP A 44 18.70 9.55 -15.61
C ASP A 44 19.38 8.19 -15.82
N ALA A 45 20.57 8.23 -16.42
CA ALA A 45 21.37 7.04 -16.68
C ALA A 45 21.96 6.41 -15.41
N ALA A 46 22.21 7.20 -14.38
CA ALA A 46 22.75 6.68 -13.11
C ALA A 46 21.65 5.95 -12.35
N ALA A 47 20.45 6.51 -12.25
CA ALA A 47 19.30 5.85 -11.63
C ALA A 47 18.98 4.51 -12.33
N TYR A 48 18.97 4.49 -13.66
CA TYR A 48 18.77 3.25 -14.41
C TYR A 48 19.86 2.20 -14.14
N ALA A 49 21.14 2.59 -14.18
CA ALA A 49 22.23 1.66 -13.88
C ALA A 49 22.14 1.11 -12.46
N GLN A 50 21.78 1.96 -11.48
CA GLN A 50 21.62 1.59 -10.08
C GLN A 50 20.52 0.53 -9.89
N VAL A 51 19.34 0.77 -10.46
CA VAL A 51 18.21 -0.16 -10.40
C VAL A 51 18.52 -1.44 -11.18
N ARG A 52 19.12 -1.34 -12.37
CA ARG A 52 19.44 -2.51 -13.20
C ARG A 52 20.48 -3.42 -12.55
N ASP A 53 21.45 -2.86 -11.84
CA ASP A 53 22.44 -3.64 -11.06
C ASP A 53 21.80 -4.37 -9.87
N ALA A 54 20.71 -3.84 -9.33
CA ALA A 54 19.99 -4.41 -8.19
C ALA A 54 18.86 -5.39 -8.59
N ALA A 55 18.41 -5.37 -9.84
CA ALA A 55 17.20 -6.06 -10.29
C ALA A 55 17.48 -7.25 -11.23
N ASP A 56 16.93 -8.41 -10.88
CA ASP A 56 16.91 -9.60 -11.75
C ASP A 56 15.73 -9.62 -12.74
N VAL A 57 14.76 -8.71 -12.56
CA VAL A 57 13.57 -8.57 -13.43
C VAL A 57 13.77 -7.49 -14.50
N PHE A 58 12.78 -7.36 -15.41
CA PHE A 58 12.81 -6.32 -16.44
C PHE A 58 12.75 -4.92 -15.83
N VAL A 59 13.61 -4.02 -16.32
CA VAL A 59 13.65 -2.61 -15.89
C VAL A 59 13.37 -1.71 -17.08
N ILE A 60 12.23 -1.03 -17.03
CA ILE A 60 11.75 -0.12 -18.05
C ILE A 60 12.15 1.31 -17.68
N HIS A 61 12.98 1.93 -18.52
CA HIS A 61 13.27 3.36 -18.44
C HIS A 61 13.23 3.95 -19.86
N PRO A 62 12.03 4.23 -20.39
CA PRO A 62 11.82 4.54 -21.82
C PRO A 62 12.64 5.73 -22.32
N GLN A 63 12.97 6.65 -21.42
CA GLN A 63 13.74 7.86 -21.67
C GLN A 63 15.18 7.55 -22.13
N LEU A 64 15.74 6.38 -21.82
CA LEU A 64 17.09 5.96 -22.24
C LEU A 64 17.14 5.14 -23.53
N GLY A 65 16.00 4.85 -24.17
CA GLY A 65 15.95 4.12 -25.43
C GLY A 65 16.97 4.65 -26.45
N ARG A 66 17.75 3.75 -27.05
CA ARG A 66 18.67 4.02 -28.17
C ARG A 66 18.08 3.43 -29.44
N SER A 67 18.37 4.05 -30.59
CA SER A 67 18.19 3.44 -31.93
C SER A 67 16.78 3.43 -32.54
N GLY A 68 15.94 4.45 -32.32
CA GLY A 68 14.68 4.59 -33.08
C GLY A 68 13.52 3.68 -32.65
N GLU A 69 13.75 2.80 -31.68
CA GLU A 69 12.71 2.07 -30.94
C GLU A 69 12.21 2.98 -29.81
N HIS A 70 11.11 3.68 -30.11
CA HIS A 70 10.51 4.67 -29.22
C HIS A 70 9.36 4.11 -28.38
N ILE A 71 8.99 2.85 -28.62
CA ILE A 71 7.91 2.12 -27.97
C ILE A 71 8.46 0.76 -27.54
N SER A 72 8.50 0.50 -26.24
CA SER A 72 8.78 -0.82 -25.69
C SER A 72 7.47 -1.54 -25.39
N HIS A 73 7.46 -2.85 -25.55
CA HIS A 73 6.26 -3.67 -25.41
C HIS A 73 6.60 -4.98 -24.70
N TYR A 74 5.94 -5.17 -23.57
CA TYR A 74 6.08 -6.35 -22.72
C TYR A 74 4.72 -7.02 -22.55
N ARG A 75 4.75 -8.32 -22.31
CA ARG A 75 3.58 -9.13 -21.96
C ARG A 75 3.83 -9.89 -20.68
N TYR A 76 2.77 -10.08 -19.91
CA TYR A 76 2.81 -10.81 -18.65
C TYR A 76 1.76 -11.91 -18.59
N SER A 77 2.16 -13.06 -18.04
CA SER A 77 1.26 -14.09 -17.49
C SER A 77 1.85 -14.72 -16.24
N THR A 78 1.01 -15.24 -15.35
CA THR A 78 1.46 -15.99 -14.17
C THR A 78 2.35 -17.19 -14.54
N ASP A 79 2.09 -17.81 -15.70
CA ASP A 79 2.83 -18.99 -16.15
C ASP A 79 4.21 -18.67 -16.74
N THR A 80 4.36 -17.49 -17.35
CA THR A 80 5.56 -17.15 -18.14
C THR A 80 6.34 -15.94 -17.62
N GLY A 81 5.79 -15.24 -16.62
CA GLY A 81 6.31 -13.97 -16.15
C GLY A 81 6.26 -12.88 -17.22
N VAL A 82 7.07 -11.85 -17.04
CA VAL A 82 7.20 -10.75 -17.99
C VAL A 82 8.14 -11.14 -19.13
N ARG A 83 7.78 -10.78 -20.36
CA ARG A 83 8.59 -11.01 -21.57
C ARG A 83 8.43 -9.88 -22.57
N GLU A 84 9.51 -9.54 -23.26
CA GLU A 84 9.48 -8.55 -24.36
C GLU A 84 8.76 -9.16 -25.57
N ALA A 85 7.84 -8.41 -26.18
CA ALA A 85 6.92 -8.91 -27.21
C ALA A 85 6.76 -7.95 -28.40
N PRO A 86 7.84 -7.45 -29.04
CA PRO A 86 7.73 -6.32 -29.94
C PRO A 86 6.97 -6.61 -31.25
N ASN A 87 6.75 -7.88 -31.63
CA ASN A 87 6.10 -8.28 -32.89
C ASN A 87 5.52 -9.73 -32.87
N THR A 88 5.14 -10.26 -31.70
CA THR A 88 4.63 -11.64 -31.59
C THR A 88 3.12 -11.70 -31.60
N THR A 89 2.53 -12.69 -32.28
CA THR A 89 1.08 -12.98 -32.22
C THR A 89 0.60 -13.02 -30.77
N SER A 90 -0.48 -12.29 -30.48
CA SER A 90 -1.05 -12.15 -29.15
C SER A 90 -1.56 -13.47 -28.59
N ASP A 91 -1.21 -13.75 -27.34
CA ASP A 91 -2.01 -14.65 -26.51
C ASP A 91 -3.09 -13.77 -25.87
N PRO A 92 -4.37 -13.99 -26.20
CA PRO A 92 -5.43 -13.08 -25.80
C PRO A 92 -5.62 -12.98 -24.28
N GLY A 93 -5.03 -13.86 -23.46
CA GLY A 93 -5.14 -13.78 -22.00
C GLY A 93 -4.04 -12.99 -21.28
N MET A 94 -3.07 -12.40 -22.00
CA MET A 94 -1.92 -11.75 -21.37
C MET A 94 -2.12 -10.25 -21.14
N ILE A 95 -1.59 -9.75 -20.04
CA ILE A 95 -1.52 -8.31 -19.77
C ILE A 95 -0.42 -7.71 -20.64
N ASP A 96 -0.73 -6.65 -21.38
CA ASP A 96 0.23 -5.91 -22.18
C ASP A 96 0.70 -4.65 -21.44
N VAL A 97 2.00 -4.40 -21.46
CA VAL A 97 2.62 -3.17 -20.95
C VAL A 97 3.37 -2.49 -22.08
N LEU A 98 2.86 -1.33 -22.47
CA LEU A 98 3.44 -0.44 -23.46
C LEU A 98 4.16 0.69 -22.74
N ALA A 99 5.34 1.06 -23.21
CA ALA A 99 6.07 2.18 -22.64
C ALA A 99 6.64 3.03 -23.77
N VAL A 100 6.31 4.33 -23.76
CA VAL A 100 6.78 5.27 -24.79
C VAL A 100 7.77 6.26 -24.22
N GLN A 101 8.68 6.73 -25.06
CA GLN A 101 9.73 7.65 -24.62
C GLN A 101 9.20 9.02 -24.16
N ASN A 102 8.20 9.54 -24.89
CA ASN A 102 7.54 10.82 -24.65
C ASN A 102 6.21 10.87 -25.42
N LEU A 103 5.48 11.99 -25.29
CA LEU A 103 4.16 12.18 -25.90
C LEU A 103 4.20 12.26 -27.43
N ASP A 104 5.30 12.69 -28.04
CA ASP A 104 5.44 12.79 -29.50
C ASP A 104 5.37 11.42 -30.20
N ILE A 105 5.48 10.33 -29.45
CA ILE A 105 5.44 8.96 -29.95
C ILE A 105 4.01 8.40 -30.00
N LEU A 106 3.05 9.02 -29.31
CA LEU A 106 1.68 8.53 -29.24
C LEU A 106 1.00 8.38 -30.62
N PRO A 107 1.15 9.31 -31.59
CA PRO A 107 0.58 9.13 -32.93
C PRO A 107 1.13 7.90 -33.66
N ARG A 108 2.41 7.58 -33.46
CA ARG A 108 3.02 6.37 -34.01
C ARG A 108 2.46 5.12 -33.34
N LEU A 109 2.31 5.13 -32.01
CA LEU A 109 1.71 4.01 -31.28
C LEU A 109 0.28 3.75 -31.75
N GLN A 110 -0.56 4.79 -31.87
CA GLN A 110 -1.90 4.66 -32.44
C GLN A 110 -1.86 4.01 -33.82
N SER A 111 -1.01 4.52 -34.73
CA SER A 111 -0.91 3.97 -36.08
C SER A 111 -0.47 2.50 -36.08
N GLU A 112 0.44 2.10 -35.19
CA GLU A 112 0.89 0.72 -35.07
C GLU A 112 -0.24 -0.21 -34.59
N LEU A 113 -1.08 0.25 -33.66
CA LEU A 113 -2.25 -0.48 -33.17
C LEU A 113 -3.37 -0.56 -34.23
N GLU A 114 -3.72 0.56 -34.87
CA GLU A 114 -4.75 0.60 -35.93
C GLU A 114 -4.41 -0.33 -37.10
N THR A 115 -3.14 -0.40 -37.47
CA THR A 115 -2.65 -1.23 -38.57
C THR A 115 -2.38 -2.69 -38.15
N ASN A 116 -2.57 -3.03 -36.88
CA ASN A 116 -2.22 -4.32 -36.27
C ASN A 116 -0.74 -4.71 -36.51
N THR A 117 0.14 -3.72 -36.68
CA THR A 117 1.59 -3.96 -36.68
C THR A 117 2.12 -4.13 -35.27
N ARG A 118 1.37 -3.63 -34.29
CA ARG A 118 1.48 -3.96 -32.86
C ARG A 118 0.16 -4.57 -32.40
N ASP A 119 0.25 -5.77 -31.82
CA ASP A 119 -0.91 -6.59 -31.43
C ASP A 119 -0.94 -6.74 -29.91
N THR A 120 -2.11 -6.61 -29.28
CA THR A 120 -2.31 -6.72 -27.83
C THR A 120 -3.31 -7.84 -27.47
N GLY A 121 -3.37 -8.22 -26.20
CA GLY A 121 -4.27 -9.23 -25.67
C GLY A 121 -5.71 -8.75 -25.64
N SER A 122 -6.63 -9.44 -26.33
CA SER A 122 -8.03 -9.02 -26.41
C SER A 122 -8.90 -9.41 -25.21
N ARG A 123 -8.38 -10.16 -24.23
CA ARG A 123 -9.11 -10.61 -23.03
C ARG A 123 -8.43 -10.24 -21.71
N ALA A 124 -7.39 -9.41 -21.76
CA ALA A 124 -6.68 -8.88 -20.60
C ALA A 124 -6.26 -7.44 -20.89
N ALA A 125 -5.92 -6.65 -19.88
CA ALA A 125 -5.73 -5.21 -20.02
C ALA A 125 -4.40 -4.79 -20.65
N THR A 126 -4.42 -3.59 -21.24
CA THR A 126 -3.25 -2.87 -21.74
C THR A 126 -2.93 -1.67 -20.85
N TYR A 127 -1.69 -1.61 -20.37
CA TYR A 127 -1.15 -0.52 -19.56
C TYR A 127 -0.14 0.32 -20.35
N LEU A 128 -0.31 1.64 -20.40
CA LEU A 128 0.60 2.56 -21.08
C LEU A 128 1.40 3.40 -20.08
N ILE A 129 2.71 3.20 -20.03
CA ILE A 129 3.65 4.00 -19.23
C ILE A 129 4.04 5.26 -20.01
N LEU A 130 3.68 6.42 -19.45
CA LEU A 130 4.11 7.73 -19.91
C LEU A 130 5.04 8.35 -18.86
N PRO A 131 6.36 8.23 -19.01
CA PRO A 131 7.26 8.46 -17.90
C PRO A 131 7.42 9.94 -17.50
N GLN A 132 7.03 10.88 -18.37
CA GLN A 132 6.99 12.32 -18.12
C GLN A 132 5.60 12.87 -18.51
N PHE A 133 4.57 12.41 -17.80
CA PHE A 133 3.20 12.86 -18.01
C PHE A 133 2.62 13.44 -16.74
N SER A 134 2.20 14.70 -16.81
CA SER A 134 1.59 15.45 -15.72
C SER A 134 0.23 15.97 -16.15
N ILE A 135 -0.74 15.95 -15.24
CA ILE A 135 -1.99 16.69 -15.41
C ILE A 135 -1.70 18.18 -15.30
N GLU A 136 -2.23 18.94 -16.24
CA GLU A 136 -2.13 20.39 -16.20
C GLU A 136 -3.19 20.96 -15.26
N TRP A 137 -2.76 21.84 -14.36
CA TRP A 137 -3.67 22.51 -13.43
C TRP A 137 -3.57 24.03 -13.58
N ASN A 138 -4.71 24.66 -13.83
CA ASN A 138 -4.84 26.10 -13.78
C ASN A 138 -5.35 26.53 -12.40
N THR A 139 -4.46 27.06 -11.57
CA THR A 139 -4.77 27.53 -10.22
C THR A 139 -5.71 28.74 -10.20
N THR A 140 -5.86 29.46 -11.31
CA THR A 140 -6.73 30.64 -11.41
C THR A 140 -8.17 30.24 -11.66
N SER A 141 -8.40 29.28 -12.57
CA SER A 141 -9.73 28.75 -12.89
C SER A 141 -10.12 27.52 -12.07
N LEU A 142 -9.19 26.99 -11.25
CA LEU A 142 -9.36 25.74 -10.51
C LEU A 142 -9.77 24.57 -11.42
N SER A 143 -9.25 24.55 -12.65
CA SER A 143 -9.57 23.55 -13.67
C SER A 143 -8.35 22.69 -14.00
N THR A 144 -8.57 21.41 -14.23
CA THR A 144 -7.55 20.46 -14.66
C THR A 144 -7.78 20.06 -16.12
N THR A 145 -6.69 19.91 -16.87
CA THR A 145 -6.71 19.46 -18.27
C THR A 145 -5.84 18.22 -18.41
N LEU A 146 -6.31 17.25 -19.20
CA LEU A 146 -5.56 16.05 -19.56
C LEU A 146 -4.80 16.34 -20.87
N PRO A 147 -3.46 16.46 -20.85
CA PRO A 147 -2.70 16.64 -22.09
C PRO A 147 -2.89 15.45 -23.02
N GLU A 148 -2.90 15.71 -24.33
CA GLU A 148 -3.06 14.67 -25.35
C GLU A 148 -4.34 13.82 -25.19
N GLN A 149 -5.40 14.36 -24.57
CA GLN A 149 -6.65 13.63 -24.33
C GLN A 149 -7.21 12.98 -25.61
N ASP A 150 -7.25 13.72 -26.73
CA ASP A 150 -7.75 13.20 -28.01
C ASP A 150 -6.92 12.01 -28.51
N GLN A 151 -5.60 12.11 -28.38
CA GLN A 151 -4.66 11.10 -28.83
C GLN A 151 -4.69 9.84 -27.95
N LEU A 152 -4.82 9.99 -26.63
CA LEU A 152 -4.99 8.88 -25.70
C LEU A 152 -6.34 8.18 -25.89
N THR A 153 -7.40 8.96 -26.15
CA THR A 153 -8.73 8.42 -26.48
C THR A 153 -8.69 7.64 -27.78
N ALA A 154 -7.98 8.15 -28.80
CA ALA A 154 -7.81 7.45 -30.07
C ALA A 154 -7.07 6.11 -29.90
N ILE A 155 -6.02 6.06 -29.07
CA ILE A 155 -5.32 4.81 -28.71
C ILE A 155 -6.28 3.85 -28.01
N SER A 156 -7.03 4.32 -27.01
CA SER A 156 -8.02 3.50 -26.29
C SER A 156 -9.05 2.88 -27.24
N ASN A 157 -9.52 3.63 -28.23
CA ASN A 157 -10.48 3.14 -29.23
C ASN A 157 -9.91 2.09 -30.19
N CYS A 158 -8.59 1.92 -30.26
CA CYS A 158 -7.95 0.88 -31.05
C CYS A 158 -7.94 -0.48 -30.33
N LEU A 159 -8.22 -0.49 -29.02
CA LEU A 159 -8.05 -1.65 -28.15
C LEU A 159 -9.43 -2.21 -27.75
N PRO A 160 -9.70 -3.51 -27.98
CA PRO A 160 -10.93 -4.15 -27.49
C PRO A 160 -10.93 -4.41 -25.97
N GLU A 161 -9.76 -4.38 -25.33
CA GLU A 161 -9.55 -4.61 -23.91
C GLU A 161 -9.53 -3.32 -23.06
N PRO A 162 -9.62 -3.42 -21.71
CA PRO A 162 -9.41 -2.26 -20.83
C PRO A 162 -8.04 -1.62 -21.03
N PHE A 163 -8.02 -0.29 -21.08
CA PHE A 163 -6.82 0.52 -21.27
C PHE A 163 -6.60 1.45 -20.06
N THR A 164 -5.37 1.53 -19.55
CA THR A 164 -5.03 2.40 -18.41
C THR A 164 -3.70 3.08 -18.62
N VAL A 165 -3.63 4.39 -18.34
CA VAL A 165 -2.40 5.17 -18.45
C VAL A 165 -1.73 5.29 -17.08
N LEU A 166 -0.43 4.99 -17.07
CA LEU A 166 0.45 5.12 -15.92
C LEU A 166 1.32 6.38 -16.09
N ALA A 167 0.93 7.44 -15.37
CA ALA A 167 1.42 8.80 -15.48
C ALA A 167 2.66 9.05 -14.60
N GLY A 168 3.81 9.21 -15.23
CA GLY A 168 5.11 9.36 -14.58
C GLY A 168 5.18 10.48 -13.54
N GLU A 169 4.69 11.67 -13.88
CA GLU A 169 4.83 12.90 -13.06
C GLU A 169 3.58 13.21 -12.24
N GLN A 170 2.75 12.21 -12.00
CA GLN A 170 1.66 12.30 -11.03
C GLN A 170 2.03 11.59 -9.73
N PRO A 171 1.58 12.08 -8.56
CA PRO A 171 1.78 11.41 -7.29
C PRO A 171 1.28 9.96 -7.32
N ALA A 172 1.88 9.07 -6.53
CA ALA A 172 1.49 7.65 -6.51
C ALA A 172 0.02 7.41 -6.11
N GLU A 173 -0.55 8.36 -5.36
CA GLU A 173 -1.94 8.35 -4.92
C GLU A 173 -2.91 8.93 -5.96
N TYR A 174 -2.42 9.50 -7.05
CA TYR A 174 -3.26 10.01 -8.12
C TYR A 174 -3.95 8.86 -8.83
N ASN A 175 -5.28 8.85 -8.80
CA ASN A 175 -6.13 7.93 -9.55
C ASN A 175 -7.39 8.69 -9.98
N HIS A 176 -7.59 8.84 -11.28
CA HIS A 176 -8.74 9.55 -11.81
C HIS A 176 -9.24 8.92 -13.11
N GLU A 177 -10.55 8.76 -13.21
CA GLU A 177 -11.26 8.41 -14.45
C GLU A 177 -11.67 9.69 -15.18
N TRP A 178 -10.99 10.00 -16.28
CA TRP A 178 -11.30 11.18 -17.10
C TRP A 178 -12.44 10.86 -18.06
N SER A 179 -13.49 11.69 -18.09
CA SER A 179 -14.53 11.58 -19.12
C SER A 179 -13.96 11.93 -20.48
N VAL A 180 -14.05 11.01 -21.44
CA VAL A 180 -13.62 11.22 -22.82
C VAL A 180 -14.80 11.08 -23.78
N GLN A 181 -14.78 11.85 -24.87
CA GLN A 181 -15.78 11.71 -25.93
C GLN A 181 -15.36 10.57 -26.85
N SER A 182 -15.89 9.38 -26.62
CA SER A 182 -15.74 8.22 -27.50
C SER A 182 -16.90 8.15 -28.51
N THR A 183 -16.64 7.55 -29.66
CA THR A 183 -17.65 7.34 -30.71
C THR A 183 -18.63 6.20 -30.38
N GLN A 184 -18.37 5.42 -29.32
CA GLN A 184 -19.16 4.22 -28.99
C GLN A 184 -19.82 4.22 -27.60
N SER A 185 -19.41 5.09 -26.66
CA SER A 185 -20.10 5.34 -25.38
C SER A 185 -19.47 6.53 -24.65
N SER A 186 -20.04 6.96 -23.51
CA SER A 186 -19.33 7.84 -22.58
C SER A 186 -18.21 7.05 -21.90
N ASP A 187 -17.08 6.93 -22.59
CA ASP A 187 -15.95 6.17 -22.06
C ASP A 187 -15.19 7.01 -21.05
N THR A 188 -14.68 6.34 -20.01
CA THR A 188 -13.72 6.94 -19.08
C THR A 188 -12.32 6.46 -19.42
N LEU A 189 -11.34 7.34 -19.25
CA LEU A 189 -9.93 7.02 -19.40
C LEU A 189 -9.27 7.06 -18.02
N PRO A 190 -8.94 5.90 -17.43
CA PRO A 190 -8.28 5.83 -16.13
C PRO A 190 -6.80 6.24 -16.25
N ILE A 191 -6.41 7.19 -15.42
CA ILE A 191 -5.04 7.69 -15.30
C ILE A 191 -4.57 7.48 -13.86
N VAL A 192 -3.44 6.80 -13.69
CA VAL A 192 -2.85 6.47 -12.38
C VAL A 192 -1.44 7.02 -12.30
N GLY A 193 -1.09 7.71 -11.22
CA GLY A 193 0.24 8.30 -11.06
C GLY A 193 1.30 7.32 -10.61
N LEU A 194 2.52 7.43 -11.16
CA LEU A 194 3.68 6.59 -10.87
C LEU A 194 4.63 7.17 -9.80
N GLY A 195 4.30 8.32 -9.22
CA GLY A 195 4.99 8.86 -8.03
C GLY A 195 6.21 9.73 -8.29
N ALA A 196 6.55 10.10 -9.53
CA ALA A 196 7.63 11.07 -9.80
C ALA A 196 7.15 12.52 -9.67
N ASP A 197 6.52 12.87 -8.54
CA ASP A 197 6.12 14.25 -8.31
C ASP A 197 7.31 15.14 -7.90
N ASN A 198 7.21 16.43 -8.22
CA ASN A 198 8.20 17.44 -7.86
C ASN A 198 7.97 18.02 -6.45
N GLN A 199 7.03 17.47 -5.66
CA GLN A 199 6.55 18.06 -4.39
C GLN A 199 7.29 17.52 -3.15
N GLY A 200 8.20 16.57 -3.31
CA GLY A 200 9.42 16.52 -2.50
C GLY A 200 9.57 15.38 -1.50
N SER A 201 8.56 14.54 -1.27
CA SER A 201 8.76 13.23 -0.64
C SER A 201 9.19 12.23 -1.70
N ALA A 202 10.40 11.67 -1.56
CA ALA A 202 10.82 10.57 -2.40
C ALA A 202 9.93 9.37 -2.04
N THR A 203 9.00 9.03 -2.92
CA THR A 203 8.10 7.89 -2.77
C THR A 203 8.48 6.82 -3.79
N VAL A 204 8.36 5.56 -3.38
CA VAL A 204 8.36 4.39 -4.25
C VAL A 204 7.00 3.72 -4.11
N ALA A 205 6.52 3.07 -5.16
CA ALA A 205 5.19 2.44 -5.10
C ALA A 205 5.14 1.17 -5.93
N GLN A 206 4.54 0.11 -5.38
CA GLN A 206 4.15 -1.07 -6.14
C GLN A 206 2.70 -0.92 -6.61
N TYR A 207 2.44 -1.37 -7.83
CA TYR A 207 1.15 -1.30 -8.48
C TYR A 207 0.70 -2.70 -8.86
N SER A 208 -0.41 -3.16 -8.29
CA SER A 208 -1.07 -4.40 -8.69
C SER A 208 -1.98 -4.10 -9.89
N CYS A 209 -1.51 -4.48 -11.07
CA CYS A 209 -2.12 -4.25 -12.37
C CYS A 209 -2.90 -5.51 -12.82
N THR A 210 -4.22 -5.50 -12.67
CA THR A 210 -5.09 -6.66 -12.94
C THR A 210 -5.42 -6.86 -14.43
N SER A 211 -5.78 -8.07 -14.85
CA SER A 211 -6.30 -8.33 -16.21
C SER A 211 -7.54 -7.51 -16.60
N ARG A 212 -8.23 -6.88 -15.64
CA ARG A 212 -9.40 -6.02 -15.88
C ARG A 212 -9.08 -4.53 -16.04
N GLY A 213 -7.81 -4.16 -16.03
CA GLY A 213 -7.39 -2.75 -16.16
C GLY A 213 -7.45 -1.98 -14.83
N THR A 214 -7.86 -2.62 -13.74
CA THR A 214 -7.80 -1.97 -12.42
C THR A 214 -6.36 -1.93 -11.92
N VAL A 215 -6.01 -0.82 -11.27
CA VAL A 215 -4.71 -0.63 -10.62
C VAL A 215 -4.94 -0.33 -9.13
N ALA A 216 -4.08 -0.87 -8.28
CA ALA A 216 -4.01 -0.51 -6.86
C ALA A 216 -2.55 -0.20 -6.51
N ALA A 217 -2.31 0.94 -5.86
CA ALA A 217 -0.96 1.39 -5.53
C ALA A 217 -0.67 1.24 -4.02
N GLU A 218 0.44 0.61 -3.69
CA GLU A 218 1.06 0.61 -2.35
C GLU A 218 2.24 1.58 -2.35
N ALA A 219 2.00 2.83 -1.94
CA ALA A 219 3.02 3.86 -1.86
C ALA A 219 3.73 3.86 -0.49
N VAL A 220 5.07 3.90 -0.53
CA VAL A 220 5.96 3.90 0.63
C VAL A 220 7.02 4.99 0.47
N ASP A 221 7.26 5.76 1.54
CA ASP A 221 8.34 6.73 1.55
C ASP A 221 9.70 6.02 1.40
N ALA A 222 10.54 6.49 0.49
CA ALA A 222 11.86 5.92 0.20
C ALA A 222 12.79 5.88 1.43
N SER A 223 12.53 6.70 2.45
CA SER A 223 13.21 6.62 3.75
C SER A 223 12.90 5.35 4.54
N LYS A 224 11.93 4.54 4.14
CA LYS A 224 11.59 3.26 4.78
C LYS A 224 12.43 2.08 4.29
N PHE A 225 13.45 2.33 3.47
CA PHE A 225 14.33 1.31 2.91
C PHE A 225 15.80 1.51 3.29
N GLY A 226 16.57 0.42 3.21
CA GLY A 226 17.95 0.32 3.66
C GLY A 226 18.07 0.65 5.14
N LEU A 227 19.19 1.27 5.53
CA LEU A 227 19.45 1.64 6.93
C LEU A 227 18.38 2.56 7.55
N LYS A 228 17.72 3.40 6.74
CA LYS A 228 16.72 4.35 7.22
C LYS A 228 15.38 3.67 7.56
N ALA A 229 15.19 2.41 7.16
CA ALA A 229 14.09 1.57 7.63
C ALA A 229 14.13 1.36 9.15
N LEU A 230 15.33 1.42 9.76
CA LEU A 230 15.49 1.18 11.18
C LEU A 230 14.91 2.32 12.02
N HIS A 231 14.11 1.96 13.02
CA HIS A 231 13.54 2.92 13.95
C HIS A 231 14.64 3.76 14.62
N GLY A 232 14.56 5.08 14.47
CA GLY A 232 15.56 5.99 15.00
C GLY A 232 16.79 6.19 14.11
N VAL A 233 16.83 5.70 12.87
CA VAL A 233 17.88 6.00 11.89
C VAL A 233 17.38 7.01 10.86
N GLY A 234 17.83 8.26 11.00
CA GLY A 234 17.64 9.31 9.98
C GLY A 234 18.81 9.36 8.99
N ALA A 235 18.75 10.27 8.01
CA ALA A 235 19.78 10.41 6.97
C ALA A 235 21.21 10.59 7.52
N SER A 236 21.38 11.42 8.55
CA SER A 236 22.70 11.64 9.18
C SER A 236 23.23 10.41 9.92
N THR A 237 22.34 9.64 10.56
CA THR A 237 22.72 8.38 11.22
C THR A 237 23.07 7.31 10.20
N ALA A 238 22.29 7.20 9.12
CA ALA A 238 22.60 6.28 8.01
C ALA A 238 23.97 6.59 7.38
N GLN A 239 24.29 7.86 7.15
CA GLN A 239 25.60 8.25 6.60
C GLN A 239 26.76 7.87 7.54
N ARG A 240 26.58 8.02 8.86
CA ARG A 240 27.61 7.61 9.84
C ARG A 240 27.81 6.10 9.89
N LEU A 241 26.73 5.33 9.79
CA LEU A 241 26.80 3.87 9.69
C LEU A 241 27.58 3.46 8.43
N GLN A 242 27.28 4.09 7.29
CA GLN A 242 28.02 3.83 6.04
C GLN A 242 29.51 4.16 6.13
N GLN A 243 29.89 5.21 6.87
CA GLN A 243 31.30 5.55 7.12
C GLN A 243 32.03 4.50 7.98
N LYS A 244 31.29 3.67 8.73
CA LYS A 244 31.80 2.48 9.43
C LYS A 244 31.61 1.19 8.62
N GLU A 245 31.41 1.33 7.31
CA GLU A 245 31.21 0.20 6.38
C GLU A 245 29.93 -0.63 6.64
N CYS A 246 29.04 -0.14 7.52
CA CYS A 246 27.74 -0.72 7.78
C CYS A 246 26.74 -0.19 6.74
N ARG A 247 26.27 -1.04 5.82
CA ARG A 247 25.49 -0.64 4.64
C ARG A 247 24.06 -1.19 4.62
N THR A 248 23.80 -2.25 5.38
CA THR A 248 22.53 -2.97 5.45
C THR A 248 21.99 -3.05 6.87
N THR A 249 20.71 -3.39 7.02
CA THR A 249 20.10 -3.68 8.34
C THR A 249 20.77 -4.87 9.02
N GLN A 250 21.17 -5.88 8.22
CA GLN A 250 21.92 -7.03 8.71
C GLN A 250 23.31 -6.65 9.24
N ASP A 251 24.00 -5.71 8.60
CA ASP A 251 25.27 -5.20 9.14
C ASP A 251 25.06 -4.55 10.52
N VAL A 252 23.96 -3.79 10.70
CA VAL A 252 23.63 -3.16 11.99
C VAL A 252 23.33 -4.22 13.06
N ARG A 253 22.63 -5.29 12.69
CA ARG A 253 22.34 -6.42 13.57
C ARG A 253 23.61 -7.19 13.99
N ASN A 254 24.65 -7.14 13.17
CA ASN A 254 25.93 -7.80 13.46
C ASN A 254 26.85 -6.94 14.35
N LEU A 255 26.61 -5.62 14.44
CA LEU A 255 27.33 -4.72 15.36
C LEU A 255 26.86 -4.94 16.80
N SER A 256 27.79 -4.85 17.74
CA SER A 256 27.39 -4.82 19.16
C SER A 256 26.66 -3.51 19.49
N ILE A 257 25.79 -3.55 20.49
CA ILE A 257 25.11 -2.34 21.00
C ILE A 257 26.15 -1.29 21.46
N THR A 258 27.27 -1.73 22.02
CA THR A 258 28.36 -0.86 22.49
C THR A 258 29.00 -0.10 21.33
N GLU A 259 29.40 -0.80 20.27
CA GLU A 259 29.97 -0.17 19.06
C GLU A 259 28.99 0.80 18.41
N LEU A 260 27.70 0.45 18.39
CA LEU A 260 26.66 1.31 17.85
C LEU A 260 26.46 2.58 18.71
N ALA A 261 26.60 2.48 20.04
CA ALA A 261 26.51 3.60 20.98
C ALA A 261 27.75 4.50 20.98
N GLU A 262 28.90 4.04 20.46
CA GLU A 262 30.09 4.87 20.27
C GLU A 262 29.96 5.83 19.09
N LEU A 263 28.98 5.63 18.21
CA LEU A 263 28.74 6.52 17.08
C LEU A 263 28.22 7.90 17.55
N PRO A 264 28.80 9.01 17.05
CA PRO A 264 28.36 10.34 17.44
C PRO A 264 26.85 10.54 17.21
N GLY A 265 26.13 10.92 18.27
CA GLY A 265 24.68 11.16 18.23
C GLY A 265 23.81 9.91 18.40
N ILE A 266 24.40 8.76 18.70
CA ILE A 266 23.68 7.55 19.12
C ILE A 266 24.05 7.29 20.58
N GLY A 267 23.08 7.45 21.49
CA GLY A 267 23.27 7.05 22.89
C GLY A 267 22.88 5.57 23.10
N PRO A 268 23.20 4.97 24.27
CA PRO A 268 22.94 3.55 24.55
C PRO A 268 21.50 3.13 24.28
N THR A 269 20.50 3.85 24.80
CA THR A 269 19.08 3.56 24.59
C THR A 269 18.67 3.64 23.11
N ARG A 270 19.31 4.51 22.32
CA ARG A 270 19.03 4.60 20.88
C ARG A 270 19.69 3.44 20.14
N ALA A 271 20.90 3.03 20.54
CA ALA A 271 21.58 1.86 20.00
C ALA A 271 20.76 0.58 20.24
N GLU A 272 20.28 0.36 21.46
CA GLU A 272 19.38 -0.76 21.81
C GLU A 272 18.14 -0.82 20.91
N LYS A 273 17.47 0.33 20.69
CA LYS A 273 16.29 0.40 19.83
C LYS A 273 16.60 0.14 18.36
N ILE A 274 17.70 0.69 17.85
CA ILE A 274 18.12 0.48 16.45
C ILE A 274 18.46 -1.00 16.24
N HIS A 275 19.24 -1.59 17.15
CA HIS A 275 19.65 -2.99 17.09
C HIS A 275 18.45 -3.93 17.24
N GLY A 276 17.59 -3.68 18.23
CA GLY A 276 16.36 -4.46 18.43
C GLY A 276 15.41 -4.39 17.23
N HIS A 277 15.30 -3.24 16.57
CA HIS A 277 14.50 -3.12 15.35
C HIS A 277 15.13 -3.84 14.15
N ALA A 278 16.47 -3.85 14.05
CA ALA A 278 17.16 -4.62 13.02
C ALA A 278 16.90 -6.12 13.20
N ASP A 279 16.90 -6.63 14.44
CA ASP A 279 16.55 -8.01 14.74
C ASP A 279 15.09 -8.33 14.38
N VAL A 280 14.16 -7.44 14.73
CA VAL A 280 12.71 -7.62 14.45
C VAL A 280 12.40 -7.64 12.95
N ILE A 281 12.99 -6.75 12.16
CA ILE A 281 12.81 -6.76 10.69
C ILE A 281 13.30 -8.08 10.10
N GLU A 282 14.45 -8.56 10.56
CA GLU A 282 15.08 -9.77 10.01
C GLU A 282 14.40 -11.06 10.48
N SER A 283 13.94 -11.12 11.73
CA SER A 283 13.30 -12.31 12.28
C SER A 283 11.83 -12.43 11.87
N GLY A 284 11.19 -11.33 11.46
CA GLY A 284 9.74 -11.29 11.21
C GLY A 284 8.90 -11.48 12.48
N GLU A 285 9.50 -11.39 13.67
CA GLU A 285 8.81 -11.59 14.95
C GLU A 285 8.72 -10.27 15.72
N PRO A 286 7.59 -9.99 16.40
CA PRO A 286 7.48 -8.78 17.19
C PRO A 286 8.33 -8.89 18.47
N LEU A 287 8.93 -7.78 18.89
CA LEU A 287 9.66 -7.68 20.15
C LEU A 287 8.82 -6.91 21.18
N VAL A 288 8.25 -7.63 22.15
CA VAL A 288 7.51 -7.02 23.26
C VAL A 288 8.48 -6.52 24.32
N LEU A 289 8.42 -5.22 24.59
CA LEU A 289 9.38 -4.50 25.44
C LEU A 289 8.89 -4.35 26.90
N THR A 290 7.59 -4.52 27.15
CA THR A 290 7.00 -4.31 28.48
C THR A 290 6.09 -5.46 28.90
N ASN A 291 5.87 -5.62 30.21
CA ASN A 291 4.92 -6.60 30.75
C ASN A 291 3.47 -6.10 30.76
N LYS A 292 3.17 -4.98 30.09
CA LYS A 292 1.80 -4.46 30.03
C LYS A 292 0.99 -5.37 29.10
N THR A 293 -0.22 -5.73 29.48
CA THR A 293 -1.12 -6.45 28.56
C THR A 293 -1.63 -5.47 27.49
N PRO A 294 -1.68 -5.86 26.20
CA PRO A 294 -2.24 -5.03 25.13
C PRO A 294 -3.67 -4.59 25.39
N ILE A 295 -4.49 -5.51 25.91
CA ILE A 295 -5.93 -5.34 26.07
C ILE A 295 -6.39 -5.94 27.39
N LYS A 296 -7.39 -5.31 28.04
CA LYS A 296 -8.16 -5.95 29.10
C LYS A 296 -9.45 -6.52 28.51
N THR A 297 -9.62 -7.83 28.60
CA THR A 297 -10.81 -8.52 28.12
C THR A 297 -11.90 -8.58 29.18
N ARG A 298 -13.16 -8.29 28.82
CA ARG A 298 -14.30 -8.57 29.69
C ARG A 298 -14.65 -10.07 29.62
N GLY A 299 -14.81 -10.72 30.78
CA GLY A 299 -15.25 -12.11 30.85
C GLY A 299 -14.30 -13.16 30.26
N ASN A 300 -12.99 -12.85 30.16
CA ASN A 300 -11.96 -13.70 29.54
C ASN A 300 -12.25 -14.12 28.09
N GLN A 301 -13.11 -13.39 27.37
CA GLN A 301 -13.34 -13.61 25.95
C GLN A 301 -12.38 -12.75 25.12
N PRO A 302 -11.91 -13.23 23.96
CA PRO A 302 -11.17 -12.41 23.01
C PRO A 302 -11.88 -11.07 22.73
N PRO A 303 -11.15 -9.98 22.46
CA PRO A 303 -11.78 -8.80 21.90
C PRO A 303 -12.43 -9.13 20.55
N VAL A 304 -13.47 -8.39 20.18
CA VAL A 304 -13.94 -8.37 18.79
C VAL A 304 -13.13 -7.34 18.02
N CYS A 305 -12.76 -7.65 16.79
CA CYS A 305 -12.06 -6.74 15.90
C CYS A 305 -13.10 -5.94 15.11
N LEU A 306 -12.93 -4.62 15.07
CA LEU A 306 -13.78 -3.69 14.34
C LEU A 306 -12.95 -2.97 13.29
N ASP A 307 -13.51 -2.80 12.12
CA ASP A 307 -13.01 -1.94 11.06
C ASP A 307 -14.18 -1.21 10.37
N ILE A 308 -13.91 -0.01 9.83
CA ILE A 308 -14.91 0.81 9.14
C ILE A 308 -14.41 1.31 7.80
N GLU A 309 -15.32 1.33 6.82
CA GLU A 309 -15.07 1.96 5.52
C GLU A 309 -15.84 3.27 5.41
N THR A 310 -15.16 4.26 4.83
CA THR A 310 -15.69 5.61 4.68
C THR A 310 -15.54 6.12 3.26
N ASP A 311 -16.23 7.21 2.92
CA ASP A 311 -16.07 7.92 1.66
C ASP A 311 -14.82 8.83 1.64
N GLY A 312 -13.96 8.76 2.67
CA GLY A 312 -12.69 9.47 2.75
C GLY A 312 -12.29 9.82 4.18
N LEU A 313 -11.12 10.45 4.35
CA LEU A 313 -10.56 10.79 5.67
C LEU A 313 -11.36 11.86 6.45
N SER A 314 -12.18 12.64 5.75
CA SER A 314 -13.17 13.56 6.34
C SER A 314 -14.57 13.07 5.96
N PRO A 315 -15.04 11.98 6.59
CA PRO A 315 -16.15 11.20 6.06
C PRO A 315 -17.46 11.96 6.16
N THR A 316 -18.29 11.84 5.12
CA THR A 316 -19.71 12.22 5.14
C THR A 316 -20.61 11.03 5.48
N ILE A 317 -20.08 9.80 5.35
CA ILE A 317 -20.74 8.55 5.72
C ILE A 317 -19.71 7.49 6.13
N ILE A 318 -20.06 6.68 7.14
CA ILE A 318 -19.47 5.36 7.35
C ILE A 318 -20.39 4.37 6.62
N TRP A 319 -20.00 3.95 5.43
CA TRP A 319 -20.89 3.17 4.57
C TRP A 319 -20.74 1.68 4.78
N GLN A 320 -19.66 1.23 5.44
CA GLN A 320 -19.53 -0.16 5.86
C GLN A 320 -18.89 -0.29 7.24
N PHE A 321 -19.41 -1.25 8.02
CA PHE A 321 -18.85 -1.70 9.28
C PHE A 321 -18.54 -3.20 9.18
N GLY A 322 -17.34 -3.61 9.56
CA GLY A 322 -16.94 -5.00 9.70
C GLY A 322 -16.68 -5.34 11.17
N VAL A 323 -17.28 -6.41 11.66
CA VAL A 323 -17.03 -6.93 13.01
C VAL A 323 -16.64 -8.40 12.92
N TYR A 324 -15.40 -8.72 13.29
CA TYR A 324 -14.91 -10.07 13.40
C TYR A 324 -14.88 -10.52 14.87
N ASP A 325 -15.51 -11.65 15.17
CA ASP A 325 -15.42 -12.32 16.47
C ASP A 325 -14.50 -13.55 16.36
N PRO A 326 -13.27 -13.47 16.89
CA PRO A 326 -12.34 -14.60 16.90
C PRO A 326 -12.80 -15.80 17.72
N ALA A 327 -13.72 -15.60 18.67
CA ALA A 327 -14.22 -16.69 19.52
C ALA A 327 -15.13 -17.65 18.75
N SER A 328 -15.85 -17.15 17.74
CA SER A 328 -16.75 -17.92 16.88
C SER A 328 -16.27 -18.03 15.43
N ASP A 329 -15.17 -17.36 15.09
CA ASP A 329 -14.65 -17.23 13.72
C ASP A 329 -15.72 -16.69 12.74
N THR A 330 -16.46 -15.67 13.17
CA THR A 330 -17.56 -15.08 12.39
C THR A 330 -17.29 -13.63 12.09
N HIS A 331 -17.55 -13.22 10.84
CA HIS A 331 -17.53 -11.82 10.42
C HIS A 331 -18.95 -11.36 10.08
N GLN A 332 -19.39 -10.27 10.70
CA GLN A 332 -20.63 -9.58 10.39
C GLN A 332 -20.32 -8.26 9.68
N ALA A 333 -20.96 -8.03 8.54
CA ALA A 333 -20.84 -6.79 7.79
C ALA A 333 -22.19 -6.04 7.77
N PHE A 334 -22.12 -4.71 7.80
CA PHE A 334 -23.23 -3.79 7.56
C PHE A 334 -22.80 -2.87 6.43
N ILE A 335 -23.60 -2.73 5.36
CA ILE A 335 -23.21 -2.01 4.15
C ILE A 335 -24.39 -1.16 3.66
N GLU A 336 -24.16 0.12 3.41
CA GLU A 336 -25.14 1.04 2.80
C GLU A 336 -25.11 0.93 1.27
N LYS A 337 -26.14 0.29 0.70
CA LYS A 337 -26.27 0.02 -0.74
C LYS A 337 -27.39 0.80 -1.42
N HIS A 338 -28.33 1.35 -0.67
CA HIS A 338 -29.60 1.84 -1.22
C HIS A 338 -29.71 3.35 -1.17
N ASN A 339 -29.17 3.98 -0.12
CA ASN A 339 -29.21 5.41 0.10
C ASN A 339 -27.79 5.92 0.40
N PRO A 340 -26.88 6.03 -0.58
CA PRO A 340 -25.45 6.28 -0.35
C PRO A 340 -25.11 7.65 0.26
N LYS A 341 -26.11 8.52 0.45
CA LYS A 341 -25.99 9.82 1.15
C LYS A 341 -26.62 9.81 2.54
N ASN A 342 -27.22 8.70 2.96
CA ASN A 342 -27.89 8.57 4.25
C ASN A 342 -27.07 7.68 5.19
N PRO A 343 -26.32 8.27 6.15
CA PRO A 343 -25.52 7.50 7.09
C PRO A 343 -26.34 6.78 8.17
N GLU A 344 -27.60 7.18 8.41
CA GLU A 344 -28.42 6.72 9.54
C GLU A 344 -28.71 5.21 9.48
N THR A 345 -29.13 4.70 8.32
CA THR A 345 -29.65 3.34 8.18
C THR A 345 -28.59 2.27 8.49
N VAL A 346 -27.39 2.39 7.92
CA VAL A 346 -26.30 1.45 8.18
C VAL A 346 -25.77 1.58 9.60
N LEU A 347 -25.70 2.80 10.14
CA LEU A 347 -25.24 3.07 11.50
C LEU A 347 -26.19 2.46 12.54
N GLU A 348 -27.49 2.68 12.39
CA GLU A 348 -28.52 2.13 13.29
C GLU A 348 -28.50 0.61 13.27
N ALA A 349 -28.41 0.00 12.07
CA ALA A 349 -28.32 -1.45 11.93
C ALA A 349 -27.09 -2.03 12.64
N PHE A 350 -25.93 -1.40 12.45
CA PHE A 350 -24.69 -1.78 13.13
C PHE A 350 -24.83 -1.67 14.65
N ILE A 351 -25.19 -0.50 15.17
CA ILE A 351 -25.14 -0.26 16.62
C ILE A 351 -26.19 -1.08 17.37
N THR A 352 -27.39 -1.24 16.79
CA THR A 352 -28.44 -2.10 17.34
C THR A 352 -27.96 -3.53 17.49
N TRP A 353 -27.37 -4.09 16.43
CA TRP A 353 -26.83 -5.44 16.45
C TRP A 353 -25.63 -5.56 17.40
N PHE A 354 -24.73 -4.58 17.37
CA PHE A 354 -23.50 -4.61 18.17
C PHE A 354 -23.81 -4.61 19.66
N ILE A 355 -24.69 -3.72 20.14
CA ILE A 355 -25.07 -3.68 21.55
C ILE A 355 -25.79 -4.96 21.97
N ALA A 356 -26.68 -5.49 21.14
CA ALA A 356 -27.42 -6.72 21.44
C ALA A 356 -26.53 -7.97 21.54
N ASN A 357 -25.47 -8.07 20.73
CA ASN A 357 -24.65 -9.29 20.64
C ASN A 357 -23.28 -9.16 21.33
N HIS A 358 -22.71 -7.96 21.35
CA HIS A 358 -21.34 -7.69 21.76
C HIS A 358 -21.17 -6.48 22.70
N GLY A 359 -22.25 -5.86 23.21
CA GLY A 359 -22.15 -4.72 24.13
C GLY A 359 -21.36 -4.98 25.43
N ASN A 360 -21.15 -6.26 25.77
CA ASN A 360 -20.31 -6.68 26.90
C ASN A 360 -18.90 -7.16 26.50
N ARG A 361 -18.52 -7.07 25.22
CA ARG A 361 -17.19 -7.45 24.74
C ARG A 361 -16.26 -6.24 24.69
N THR A 362 -14.97 -6.50 24.75
CA THR A 362 -13.95 -5.50 24.42
C THR A 362 -13.85 -5.38 22.90
N VAL A 363 -13.75 -4.16 22.38
CA VAL A 363 -13.54 -3.87 20.95
C VAL A 363 -12.10 -3.48 20.72
N LEU A 364 -11.49 -4.05 19.68
CA LEU A 364 -10.13 -3.76 19.24
C LEU A 364 -10.15 -3.17 17.83
N THR A 365 -9.32 -2.14 17.62
CA THR A 365 -9.06 -1.52 16.31
C THR A 365 -7.57 -1.30 16.10
N TRP A 366 -7.16 -1.05 14.85
CA TRP A 366 -5.85 -0.48 14.52
C TRP A 366 -5.99 1.03 14.32
N ASN A 367 -5.43 1.85 15.22
CA ASN A 367 -5.52 3.31 15.18
C ASN A 367 -6.96 3.86 15.39
N GLY A 368 -7.86 3.11 16.01
CA GLY A 368 -9.25 3.57 16.20
C GLY A 368 -9.43 4.77 17.11
N TYR A 369 -8.51 5.05 18.05
CA TYR A 369 -8.57 6.33 18.78
C TYR A 369 -8.19 7.52 17.90
N GLY A 370 -7.44 7.27 16.82
CA GLY A 370 -7.09 8.28 15.82
C GLY A 370 -8.14 8.48 14.73
N PHE A 371 -9.05 7.52 14.54
CA PHE A 371 -10.02 7.56 13.45
C PHE A 371 -11.38 6.96 13.81
N ASP A 372 -11.48 5.63 13.91
CA ASP A 372 -12.73 4.87 13.99
C ASP A 372 -13.67 5.34 15.10
N TYR A 373 -13.22 5.30 16.36
CA TYR A 373 -14.09 5.60 17.49
C TYR A 373 -14.58 7.06 17.51
N PRO A 374 -13.73 8.07 17.24
CA PRO A 374 -14.20 9.44 17.05
C PRO A 374 -15.25 9.58 15.95
N LYS A 375 -15.08 8.90 14.80
CA LYS A 375 -16.06 8.97 13.71
C LYS A 375 -17.37 8.30 14.09
N ILE A 376 -17.34 7.08 14.63
CA ILE A 376 -18.55 6.39 15.10
C ILE A 376 -19.30 7.26 16.11
N LYS A 377 -18.60 7.83 17.10
CA LYS A 377 -19.23 8.71 18.11
C LYS A 377 -19.83 9.97 17.48
N GLN A 378 -19.15 10.59 16.51
CA GLN A 378 -19.65 11.75 15.77
C GLN A 378 -20.96 11.41 15.04
N PHE A 379 -20.99 10.31 14.29
CA PHE A 379 -22.18 9.88 13.56
C PHE A 379 -23.32 9.47 14.51
N LEU A 380 -23.04 8.74 15.60
CA LEU A 380 -24.07 8.40 16.60
C LEU A 380 -24.68 9.64 17.22
N THR A 381 -23.87 10.64 17.58
CA THR A 381 -24.37 11.90 18.16
C THR A 381 -25.34 12.61 17.22
N GLN A 382 -25.11 12.52 15.90
CA GLN A 382 -25.90 13.24 14.90
C GLN A 382 -27.15 12.48 14.45
N TYR A 383 -27.04 11.16 14.26
CA TYR A 383 -28.08 10.37 13.58
C TYR A 383 -28.77 9.34 14.47
N CYS A 384 -28.12 8.83 15.53
CA CYS A 384 -28.71 7.84 16.43
C CYS A 384 -28.36 8.14 17.92
N PRO A 385 -28.70 9.33 18.45
CA PRO A 385 -28.26 9.79 19.76
C PRO A 385 -28.71 8.90 20.93
N GLU A 386 -29.79 8.13 20.76
CA GLU A 386 -30.31 7.17 21.73
C GLU A 386 -29.33 6.02 22.05
N TYR A 387 -28.37 5.73 21.17
CA TYR A 387 -27.34 4.71 21.40
C TYR A 387 -26.05 5.27 22.01
N LEU A 388 -25.94 6.59 22.19
CA LEU A 388 -24.69 7.22 22.60
C LEU A 388 -24.22 6.76 23.99
N ASP A 389 -25.13 6.67 24.95
CA ASP A 389 -24.81 6.19 26.31
C ASP A 389 -24.34 4.73 26.28
N ALA A 390 -25.01 3.89 25.49
CA ALA A 390 -24.64 2.48 25.34
C ALA A 390 -23.27 2.31 24.65
N TRP A 391 -22.95 3.16 23.68
CA TRP A 391 -21.64 3.19 23.03
C TRP A 391 -20.53 3.67 23.97
N ASP A 392 -20.80 4.69 24.78
CA ASP A 392 -19.83 5.23 25.75
C ASP A 392 -19.46 4.21 26.85
N ASP A 393 -20.32 3.22 27.10
CA ASP A 393 -20.05 2.09 27.99
C ASP A 393 -19.23 0.95 27.35
N VAL A 394 -19.00 0.98 26.02
CA VAL A 394 -18.22 -0.03 25.29
C VAL A 394 -16.73 0.10 25.61
N TRP A 395 -16.10 -1.03 25.91
CA TRP A 395 -14.67 -1.09 26.19
C TRP A 395 -13.86 -1.08 24.89
N THR A 396 -13.36 0.08 24.48
CA THR A 396 -12.58 0.26 23.25
C THR A 396 -11.08 0.26 23.54
N TYR A 397 -10.29 -0.40 22.69
CA TYR A 397 -8.82 -0.46 22.76
C TYR A 397 -8.21 -0.30 21.36
N ASP A 398 -7.07 0.37 21.30
CA ASP A 398 -6.32 0.64 20.07
C ASP A 398 -4.95 -0.04 20.13
N LEU A 399 -4.76 -1.05 19.27
CA LEU A 399 -3.53 -1.84 19.26
C LEU A 399 -2.34 -1.02 18.73
N TYR A 400 -2.56 -0.14 17.77
CA TYR A 400 -1.53 0.75 17.23
C TYR A 400 -1.03 1.71 18.30
N LYS A 401 -1.95 2.30 19.09
CA LYS A 401 -1.56 3.13 20.23
C LYS A 401 -0.72 2.32 21.22
N TRP A 402 -1.18 1.13 21.62
CA TRP A 402 -0.48 0.33 22.62
C TRP A 402 0.90 -0.12 22.13
N ALA A 403 1.01 -0.69 20.93
CA ALA A 403 2.26 -1.24 20.43
C ALA A 403 3.26 -0.11 20.09
N VAL A 404 2.82 0.84 19.26
CA VAL A 404 3.71 1.82 18.62
C VAL A 404 3.77 3.13 19.40
N ARG A 405 2.64 3.78 19.67
CA ARG A 405 2.65 5.13 20.29
C ARG A 405 3.12 5.10 21.75
N ASP A 406 2.74 4.06 22.49
CA ASP A 406 3.16 3.86 23.88
C ASP A 406 4.51 3.11 23.98
N GLY A 407 5.07 2.66 22.84
CA GLY A 407 6.38 2.02 22.75
C GLY A 407 6.46 0.67 23.49
N ASN A 408 5.37 -0.10 23.51
CA ASN A 408 5.35 -1.40 24.18
C ASN A 408 5.87 -2.55 23.30
N ALA A 409 5.94 -2.35 21.97
CA ALA A 409 6.49 -3.34 21.04
C ALA A 409 7.24 -2.69 19.88
N LEU A 410 8.21 -3.42 19.33
CA LEU A 410 8.75 -3.19 17.98
C LEU A 410 8.13 -4.23 17.04
N LEU A 411 7.76 -3.80 15.83
CA LEU A 411 7.02 -4.60 14.85
C LEU A 411 7.83 -4.76 13.56
N PRO A 412 7.71 -5.89 12.84
CA PRO A 412 8.53 -6.19 11.67
C PRO A 412 8.12 -5.46 10.39
N GLY A 413 6.98 -4.77 10.39
CA GLY A 413 6.49 -4.02 9.23
C GLY A 413 7.41 -2.85 8.84
N ARG A 414 7.61 -2.64 7.53
CA ARG A 414 8.38 -1.47 7.02
C ARG A 414 7.75 -0.14 7.38
N THR A 415 6.43 -0.15 7.47
CA THR A 415 5.66 0.91 8.11
C THR A 415 4.84 0.30 9.24
N ASN A 416 4.25 1.16 10.07
CA ASN A 416 3.28 0.71 11.07
C ASN A 416 1.84 0.79 10.53
N LYS A 417 1.64 0.69 9.22
CA LYS A 417 0.31 0.39 8.68
C LYS A 417 -0.04 -1.08 8.99
N LEU A 418 -1.32 -1.38 9.12
CA LEU A 418 -1.79 -2.70 9.57
C LEU A 418 -1.35 -3.81 8.61
N ASP A 419 -1.62 -3.62 7.33
CA ASP A 419 -1.24 -4.48 6.21
C ASP A 419 0.28 -4.77 6.18
N HIS A 420 1.12 -3.75 6.34
CA HIS A 420 2.58 -3.92 6.36
C HIS A 420 3.05 -4.76 7.55
N VAL A 421 2.46 -4.55 8.73
CA VAL A 421 2.81 -5.30 9.94
C VAL A 421 2.30 -6.74 9.85
N ALA A 422 1.05 -6.93 9.43
CA ALA A 422 0.43 -8.24 9.29
C ALA A 422 1.19 -9.10 8.27
N ARG A 423 1.50 -8.55 7.08
CA ARG A 423 2.29 -9.22 6.05
C ARG A 423 3.67 -9.65 6.56
N ALA A 424 4.36 -8.76 7.26
CA ALA A 424 5.67 -9.07 7.85
C ALA A 424 5.61 -10.13 8.97
N LEU A 425 4.43 -10.33 9.57
CA LEU A 425 4.14 -11.41 10.52
C LEU A 425 3.60 -12.68 9.84
N GLY A 426 3.66 -12.77 8.51
CA GLY A 426 3.22 -13.94 7.73
C GLY A 426 1.71 -14.04 7.53
N TYR A 427 0.95 -12.94 7.67
CA TYR A 427 -0.46 -12.91 7.28
C TYR A 427 -0.59 -12.87 5.75
N GLU A 428 -1.36 -13.80 5.20
CA GLU A 428 -1.73 -13.81 3.78
C GLU A 428 -3.03 -13.03 3.59
N ALA A 429 -2.92 -11.83 3.02
CA ALA A 429 -4.06 -10.96 2.76
C ALA A 429 -4.97 -11.53 1.67
N ALA A 430 -6.26 -11.24 1.76
CA ALA A 430 -7.18 -11.50 0.68
C ALA A 430 -6.80 -10.64 -0.55
N GLU A 431 -6.64 -11.27 -1.71
CA GLU A 431 -6.27 -10.63 -2.99
C GLU A 431 -7.42 -9.78 -3.57
N THR A 432 -7.92 -8.83 -2.79
CA THR A 432 -9.01 -7.96 -3.21
C THR A 432 -8.51 -6.87 -4.15
N GLY A 433 -7.23 -6.52 -4.17
CA GLY A 433 -6.70 -5.39 -4.97
C GLY A 433 -7.40 -4.05 -4.66
N LEU A 434 -7.88 -3.90 -3.42
CA LEU A 434 -8.48 -2.68 -2.89
C LEU A 434 -7.52 -2.03 -1.88
N THR A 435 -7.66 -0.72 -1.75
CA THR A 435 -7.01 0.09 -0.71
C THR A 435 -8.08 1.04 -0.16
N GLY A 436 -7.92 1.54 1.07
CA GLY A 436 -8.88 2.50 1.63
C GLY A 436 -9.17 3.71 0.73
N ALA A 437 -8.18 4.22 0.00
CA ALA A 437 -8.37 5.31 -0.96
C ALA A 437 -9.22 4.91 -2.18
N LYS A 438 -9.01 3.70 -2.71
CA LYS A 438 -9.80 3.15 -3.83
C LYS A 438 -11.22 2.81 -3.40
N THR A 439 -11.36 2.20 -2.22
CA THR A 439 -12.63 1.92 -1.54
C THR A 439 -13.45 3.20 -1.37
N ALA A 440 -12.84 4.28 -0.89
CA ALA A 440 -13.48 5.60 -0.79
C ALA A 440 -13.85 6.20 -2.17
N ALA A 441 -12.94 6.16 -3.14
CA ALA A 441 -13.17 6.73 -4.48
C ALA A 441 -14.34 6.04 -5.21
N VAL A 442 -14.39 4.71 -5.17
CA VAL A 442 -15.47 3.90 -5.76
C VAL A 442 -16.79 4.24 -5.10
N TYR A 443 -16.85 4.34 -3.77
CA TYR A 443 -18.08 4.70 -3.07
C TYR A 443 -18.53 6.13 -3.35
N GLN A 444 -17.60 7.08 -3.42
CA GLN A 444 -17.91 8.46 -3.80
C GLN A 444 -18.52 8.54 -5.21
N GLU A 445 -18.03 7.72 -6.14
CA GLU A 445 -18.55 7.69 -7.50
C GLU A 445 -19.97 7.12 -7.54
N PHE A 446 -20.20 6.01 -6.86
CA PHE A 446 -21.54 5.47 -6.64
C PHE A 446 -22.48 6.50 -6.00
N MET A 447 -22.01 7.25 -5.01
CA MET A 447 -22.78 8.30 -4.35
C MET A 447 -23.17 9.45 -5.28
N ARG A 448 -22.35 9.76 -6.30
CA ARG A 448 -22.67 10.76 -7.33
C ARG A 448 -23.70 10.24 -8.33
N ASN A 449 -23.64 8.95 -8.65
CA ASN A 449 -24.43 8.30 -9.70
C ASN A 449 -25.16 7.03 -9.19
N PRO A 450 -26.06 7.15 -8.19
CA PRO A 450 -26.64 5.99 -7.51
C PRO A 450 -27.61 5.17 -8.37
N ASP A 451 -28.14 5.76 -9.44
CA ASP A 451 -29.09 5.10 -10.35
C ASP A 451 -28.39 4.38 -11.52
N ASP A 452 -27.06 4.43 -11.59
CA ASP A 452 -26.26 3.80 -12.63
C ASP A 452 -25.67 2.46 -12.13
N PRO A 453 -26.17 1.31 -12.63
CA PRO A 453 -25.68 -0.01 -12.21
C PRO A 453 -24.21 -0.25 -12.53
N GLU A 454 -23.63 0.46 -13.52
CA GLU A 454 -22.21 0.34 -13.86
C GLU A 454 -21.31 1.02 -12.82
N ARG A 455 -21.88 1.91 -12.00
CA ARG A 455 -21.19 2.62 -10.91
C ARG A 455 -21.41 1.97 -9.56
N GLU A 456 -22.15 0.86 -9.48
CA GLU A 456 -22.29 0.10 -8.24
C GLU A 456 -20.94 -0.54 -7.84
N PRO A 457 -20.50 -0.40 -6.57
CA PRO A 457 -19.34 -1.10 -6.05
C PRO A 457 -19.54 -2.62 -6.09
N ASP A 458 -18.47 -3.37 -6.33
CA ASP A 458 -18.47 -4.82 -6.09
C ASP A 458 -18.59 -5.08 -4.58
N TRP A 459 -19.82 -5.23 -4.11
CA TRP A 459 -20.15 -5.30 -2.69
C TRP A 459 -19.49 -6.47 -1.96
N GLU A 460 -19.38 -7.64 -2.59
CA GLU A 460 -18.75 -8.80 -1.95
C GLU A 460 -17.23 -8.63 -1.87
N ARG A 461 -16.61 -8.00 -2.87
CA ARG A 461 -15.18 -7.65 -2.82
C ARG A 461 -14.86 -6.67 -1.69
N HIS A 462 -15.67 -5.62 -1.50
CA HIS A 462 -15.49 -4.65 -0.40
C HIS A 462 -15.80 -5.26 0.97
N LYS A 463 -16.80 -6.15 1.05
CA LYS A 463 -17.06 -6.94 2.25
C LYS A 463 -15.87 -7.83 2.63
N GLN A 464 -15.24 -8.45 1.64
CA GLN A 464 -14.06 -9.30 1.86
C GLN A 464 -12.83 -8.47 2.26
N TYR A 465 -12.66 -7.26 1.73
CA TYR A 465 -11.59 -6.33 2.10
C TYR A 465 -11.65 -5.95 3.59
N CYS A 466 -12.79 -5.42 4.06
CA CYS A 466 -12.95 -5.05 5.47
C CYS A 466 -12.88 -6.26 6.43
N LYS A 467 -13.35 -7.43 5.98
CA LYS A 467 -13.17 -8.69 6.72
C LYS A 467 -11.67 -9.01 6.88
N ASP A 468 -10.90 -8.86 5.80
CA ASP A 468 -9.47 -9.11 5.79
C ASP A 468 -8.74 -8.18 6.76
N ASP A 469 -9.08 -6.89 6.80
CA ASP A 469 -8.51 -5.92 7.76
C ASP A 469 -8.80 -6.32 9.22
N CYS A 470 -10.03 -6.76 9.51
CA CYS A 470 -10.37 -7.28 10.84
C CYS A 470 -9.56 -8.54 11.22
N GLN A 471 -9.35 -9.45 10.27
CA GLN A 471 -8.59 -10.69 10.49
C GLN A 471 -7.09 -10.43 10.61
N ALA A 472 -6.54 -9.51 9.81
CA ALA A 472 -5.17 -9.02 9.91
C ALA A 472 -4.92 -8.38 11.29
N LEU A 473 -5.84 -7.54 11.78
CA LEU A 473 -5.76 -6.97 13.13
C LEU A 473 -5.70 -8.06 14.21
N TRP A 474 -6.55 -9.08 14.08
CA TRP A 474 -6.53 -10.21 15.02
C TRP A 474 -5.19 -10.97 14.96
N HIS A 475 -4.66 -11.23 13.77
CA HIS A 475 -3.36 -11.88 13.58
C HIS A 475 -2.22 -11.11 14.25
N VAL A 476 -2.18 -9.78 14.07
CA VAL A 476 -1.18 -8.91 14.73
C VAL A 476 -1.34 -8.95 16.25
N TYR A 477 -2.58 -8.92 16.76
CA TYR A 477 -2.84 -9.04 18.18
C TYR A 477 -2.31 -10.36 18.74
N GLN A 478 -2.59 -11.49 18.08
CA GLN A 478 -2.11 -12.81 18.51
C GLN A 478 -0.59 -12.88 18.52
N ALA A 479 0.06 -12.41 17.45
CA ALA A 479 1.52 -12.40 17.37
C ALA A 479 2.16 -11.61 18.52
N ILE A 480 1.59 -10.46 18.88
CA ILE A 480 2.04 -9.66 20.02
C ILE A 480 1.81 -10.38 21.36
N THR A 481 0.65 -11.01 21.55
CA THR A 481 0.34 -11.69 22.82
C THR A 481 1.13 -12.97 23.03
N ASP A 482 1.48 -13.67 21.96
CA ASP A 482 2.24 -14.91 22.00
C ASP A 482 3.75 -14.67 22.08
N ALA A 483 4.21 -13.48 21.65
CA ALA A 483 5.60 -13.09 21.75
C ALA A 483 6.06 -12.96 23.20
N LYS A 484 7.19 -13.59 23.51
CA LYS A 484 7.83 -13.46 24.82
C LYS A 484 8.41 -12.05 24.98
N ARG A 485 8.15 -11.43 26.13
CA ARG A 485 8.87 -10.21 26.52
C ARG A 485 10.36 -10.50 26.57
N ARG A 486 11.13 -9.71 25.84
CA ARG A 486 12.60 -9.75 25.80
C ARG A 486 13.13 -8.35 25.98
N ASP A 487 14.19 -8.22 26.76
CA ASP A 487 14.95 -6.97 26.79
C ASP A 487 15.75 -6.84 25.49
N MET A 488 15.92 -5.60 25.02
CA MET A 488 16.82 -5.30 23.91
C MET A 488 18.24 -5.62 24.39
N THR A 489 18.73 -6.82 24.05
CA THR A 489 20.02 -7.35 24.50
C THR A 489 20.94 -7.52 23.31
N ASP A 490 22.24 -7.55 23.59
CA ASP A 490 23.32 -7.65 22.59
C ASP A 490 23.32 -9.08 22.00
N SER A 491 22.55 -9.30 20.94
CA SER A 491 22.48 -10.57 20.21
C SER A 491 23.43 -10.61 19.00
N GLY A 492 24.21 -9.56 18.76
CA GLY A 492 25.18 -9.48 17.67
C GLY A 492 26.35 -10.44 17.84
N THR A 493 26.91 -10.92 16.73
CA THR A 493 28.10 -11.81 16.71
C THR A 493 29.38 -11.13 17.18
N GLY A 494 29.37 -9.80 17.34
CA GLY A 494 30.42 -9.02 18.03
C GLY A 494 30.26 -8.92 19.55
N GLY A 495 29.16 -9.45 20.11
CA GLY A 495 28.96 -9.57 21.54
C GLY A 495 29.93 -10.59 22.13
N VAL A 496 30.71 -10.17 23.12
CA VAL A 496 31.61 -11.03 23.88
C VAL A 496 30.84 -12.26 24.37
N ASP A 497 31.32 -13.46 24.06
CA ASP A 497 30.81 -14.72 24.60
C ASP A 497 30.55 -14.58 26.11
N GLY A 498 29.27 -14.62 26.49
CA GLY A 498 28.81 -14.88 27.85
C GLY A 498 29.02 -13.76 28.87
N GLN A 499 27.96 -13.00 29.13
CA GLN A 499 27.52 -12.76 30.51
C GLN A 499 26.00 -12.79 30.58
N GLN A 500 25.49 -14.01 30.70
CA GLN A 500 24.18 -14.26 31.29
C GLN A 500 24.25 -13.72 32.74
N ALA A 501 23.82 -12.47 32.95
CA ALA A 501 23.64 -11.92 34.29
C ALA A 501 22.51 -12.73 34.94
N GLY A 502 22.93 -13.71 35.74
CA GLY A 502 22.04 -14.51 36.56
C GLY A 502 21.20 -13.63 37.46
N LEU A 503 19.96 -14.08 37.64
CA LEU A 503 19.05 -13.72 38.72
C LEU A 503 19.80 -13.32 40.01
N THR A 504 19.55 -12.11 40.48
CA THR A 504 19.65 -11.79 41.90
C THR A 504 18.28 -11.32 42.37
N ASP A 505 17.69 -12.14 43.25
CA ASP A 505 16.60 -11.88 44.19
C ASP A 505 15.97 -10.48 44.16
N PHE A 506 14.65 -10.42 43.93
CA PHE A 506 13.65 -9.79 44.80
C PHE A 506 12.23 -10.23 44.44
#